data_AF-A0A1C7GK21-F1
#
_entry.id   AF-A0A1C7GK21-F1
#
_cell.length_a   1.000
_cell.length_b   1.000
_cell.length_c   1.000
_cell.angle_alpha   90.00
_cell.angle_beta   90.00
_cell.angle_gamma   90.00
#
_symmetry.space_group_name_H-M   'P 1'
#
loop_
_entity.id
_entity.type
_entity.pdbx_description
1 polymer ?
#
loop_
_entity_poly.entity_id
_entity_poly.type
_entity_poly.pdbx_seq_one_letter_code
_entity_poly.pdbx_strand_id
1 'polypeptide(L)'
;MAKSKFIELLDSFISVYIPISRGLSNNTVNSYKTTFTLFIIFLYEKKGMPADKITFEKTRCRHGFQLSTMVGIRTQMLGFY
;
A
#
# COMPACT_ATOMS: atom_id res chain seq x y z
N MET A 1 18.02 12.09 3.11
CA MET A 1 17.34 11.20 2.15
C MET A 1 16.05 11.89 1.74
N ALA A 2 15.90 12.32 0.49
CA ALA A 2 14.66 12.94 0.03
C ALA A 2 13.57 11.86 -0.06
N LYS A 3 12.46 12.03 0.67
CA LYS A 3 11.33 11.10 0.64
C LYS A 3 10.75 11.13 -0.77
N SER A 4 10.54 9.97 -1.41
CA SER A 4 9.94 9.97 -2.73
C SER A 4 8.50 10.45 -2.67
N LYS A 5 8.08 11.21 -3.69
CA LYS A 5 6.71 11.72 -3.81
C LYS A 5 5.65 10.62 -3.73
N PHE A 6 5.99 9.40 -4.16
CA PHE A 6 5.15 8.22 -3.98
C PHE A 6 4.93 7.88 -2.49
N ILE A 7 6.01 7.80 -1.71
CA ILE A 7 5.93 7.48 -0.28
C ILE A 7 5.22 8.60 0.49
N GLU A 8 5.39 9.87 0.11
CA GLU A 8 4.63 10.99 0.68
C GLU A 8 3.12 10.88 0.44
N LEU A 9 2.73 10.60 -0.81
CA LEU A 9 1.32 10.41 -1.16
C LEU A 9 0.73 9.18 -0.46
N LEU A 10 1.50 8.10 -0.34
CA LEU A 10 1.08 6.89 0.34
C LEU A 10 0.87 7.13 1.85
N ASP A 11 1.78 7.87 2.48
CA ASP A 11 1.69 8.25 3.87
C ASP A 11 0.46 9.14 4.13
N SER A 12 0.21 10.13 3.27
CA SER A 12 -0.99 10.96 3.32
C SER A 12 -2.27 10.15 3.09
N PHE A 13 -2.28 9.20 2.16
CA PHE A 13 -3.43 8.32 1.94
C PHE A 13 -3.78 7.50 3.18
N ILE A 14 -2.78 6.92 3.84
CA ILE A 14 -3.00 6.07 5.02
C ILE A 14 -3.34 6.91 6.26
N SER A 15 -2.68 8.05 6.46
CA SER A 15 -2.83 8.87 7.67
C SER A 15 -3.98 9.88 7.62
N VAL A 16 -4.37 10.33 6.42
CA VAL A 16 -5.44 11.32 6.22
C VAL A 16 -6.64 10.66 5.57
N TYR A 17 -6.50 10.11 4.37
CA TYR A 17 -7.67 9.66 3.61
C TYR A 17 -8.42 8.48 4.26
N ILE A 18 -7.71 7.45 4.71
CA ILE A 18 -8.33 6.27 5.35
C ILE A 18 -9.09 6.64 6.65
N PRO A 19 -8.47 7.29 7.64
CA PRO A 19 -9.15 7.60 8.90
C PRO A 19 -10.08 8.82 8.79
N ILE A 20 -9.67 9.89 8.11
CA ILE A 20 -10.41 11.16 8.11
C ILE A 20 -11.47 11.19 7.01
N SER A 21 -11.12 10.84 5.77
CA SER A 21 -12.07 10.93 4.65
C SER A 21 -13.01 9.72 4.54
N ARG A 22 -12.54 8.53 4.93
CA ARG A 22 -13.32 7.28 4.85
C ARG A 22 -13.83 6.77 6.21
N GLY A 23 -13.37 7.33 7.33
CA GLY A 23 -13.84 6.95 8.67
C GLY A 23 -13.56 5.49 9.03
N LEU A 24 -12.53 4.86 8.43
CA LEU A 24 -12.26 3.44 8.66
C LEU A 24 -11.57 3.24 10.02
N SER A 25 -11.79 2.07 10.61
CA SER A 25 -11.23 1.72 11.92
C SER A 25 -9.70 1.75 11.92
N ASN A 26 -9.10 1.99 13.09
CA ASN A 26 -7.65 1.93 13.29
C ASN A 26 -7.07 0.56 12.85
N ASN A 27 -7.85 -0.51 13.00
CA ASN A 27 -7.44 -1.83 12.53
C ASN A 27 -7.28 -1.88 11.01
N THR A 28 -8.18 -1.21 10.28
CA THR A 28 -8.08 -1.06 8.83
C THR A 28 -6.85 -0.23 8.45
N VAL A 29 -6.60 0.90 9.13
CA VAL A 29 -5.40 1.72 8.91
C VAL A 29 -4.13 0.88 9.08
N ASN A 30 -4.06 0.10 10.15
CA ASN A 30 -2.90 -0.76 10.45
C ASN A 30 -2.72 -1.88 9.42
N SER A 31 -3.79 -2.55 9.00
CA SER A 31 -3.68 -3.57 7.95
C SER A 31 -3.16 -2.98 6.64
N TYR A 32 -3.61 -1.78 6.26
CA TYR A 32 -3.10 -1.10 5.07
C TYR A 32 -1.61 -0.72 5.22
N LYS A 33 -1.18 -0.18 6.38
CA LYS A 33 0.24 0.05 6.67
C LYS A 33 1.06 -1.21 6.46
N THR A 34 0.63 -2.31 7.08
CA THR A 34 1.33 -3.60 6.98
C THR A 34 1.40 -4.09 5.53
N THR A 35 0.29 -4.05 4.78
CA THR A 35 0.29 -4.49 3.38
C THR A 35 1.23 -3.66 2.51
N PHE A 36 1.24 -2.34 2.68
CA PHE A 36 2.12 -1.47 1.90
C PHE A 36 3.60 -1.62 2.30
N THR A 37 3.91 -1.84 3.57
CA THR A 37 5.27 -2.19 4.01
C THR A 37 5.74 -3.48 3.35
N LEU A 38 4.92 -4.54 3.37
CA LEU A 38 5.23 -5.81 2.70
C LEU A 38 5.39 -5.63 1.19
N PHE A 39 4.56 -4.80 0.57
CA PHE A 39 4.65 -4.50 -0.85
C PHE A 39 5.97 -3.79 -1.22
N ILE A 40 6.42 -2.82 -0.41
CA ILE A 40 7.69 -2.13 -0.62
C ILE A 40 8.87 -3.10 -0.44
N ILE A 41 8.83 -3.95 0.59
CA ILE A 41 9.84 -5.01 0.81
C ILE A 41 9.88 -5.94 -0.40
N PHE A 42 8.72 -6.40 -0.88
CA PHE A 42 8.62 -7.26 -2.06
C PHE A 42 9.21 -6.60 -3.31
N LEU A 43 8.93 -5.31 -3.55
CA LEU A 43 9.50 -4.56 -4.68
C LEU A 43 11.01 -4.42 -4.56
N TYR A 44 11.52 -4.23 -3.35
CA TYR A 44 12.96 -4.20 -3.11
C TYR A 44 13.61 -5.56 -3.36
N GLU A 45 13.08 -6.63 -2.75
CA GLU A 45 13.67 -7.98 -2.82
C GLU A 45 13.54 -8.62 -4.20
N LYS A 46 12.37 -8.51 -4.85
CA LYS A 46 12.09 -9.23 -6.10
C LYS A 46 12.35 -8.42 -7.36
N LYS A 47 12.33 -7.09 -7.26
CA LYS A 47 12.55 -6.20 -8.40
C LYS A 47 13.79 -5.32 -8.26
N GLY A 48 14.50 -5.38 -7.12
CA GLY A 48 15.66 -4.53 -6.87
C GLY A 48 15.32 -3.04 -6.86
N MET A 49 14.04 -2.69 -6.66
CA MET A 49 13.58 -1.30 -6.75
C MET A 49 13.61 -0.65 -5.36
N PRO A 50 14.50 0.34 -5.13
CA PRO A 50 14.50 1.08 -3.88
C PRO A 50 13.24 1.94 -3.76
N ALA A 51 12.76 2.12 -2.52
CA ALA A 51 11.55 2.88 -2.20
C ALA A 51 11.55 4.30 -2.80
N ASP A 52 12.74 4.89 -2.95
CA ASP A 52 12.90 6.24 -3.48
C ASP A 52 12.70 6.34 -5.00
N LYS A 53 12.80 5.20 -5.72
CA LYS A 53 12.59 5.12 -7.17
C LYS A 53 11.24 4.51 -7.55
N ILE A 54 10.36 4.27 -6.58
CA ILE A 54 9.00 3.81 -6.85
C ILE A 54 8.21 4.99 -7.43
N THR A 55 7.78 4.86 -8.67
CA THR A 55 6.88 5.82 -9.33
C THR A 55 5.64 5.09 -9.83
N PHE A 56 4.50 5.78 -9.87
CA PHE A 56 3.23 5.23 -10.38
C PHE A 56 3.30 4.79 -11.84
N GLU A 57 4.23 5.33 -12.63
CA GLU A 57 4.50 4.87 -13.99
C GLU A 57 5.22 3.53 -14.02
N LYS A 58 6.16 3.33 -13.09
CA LYS A 58 6.98 2.12 -13.03
C LYS A 58 6.22 0.93 -12.45
N THR A 59 5.29 1.17 -11.53
CA THR A 59 4.32 0.16 -11.08
C THR A 59 3.32 -0.23 -12.17
N ARG A 60 3.13 0.61 -13.20
CA ARG A 60 2.23 0.36 -14.33
C ARG A 60 2.80 -0.61 -15.37
N CYS A 61 4.08 -0.96 -15.29
CA CYS A 61 4.75 -1.71 -16.36
C CYS A 61 4.52 -3.24 -16.25
N ARG A 62 3.43 -3.68 -16.89
CA ARG A 62 3.30 -4.93 -17.67
C ARG A 62 3.38 -6.32 -17.01
N HIS A 63 3.11 -6.46 -15.72
CA HIS A 63 2.59 -7.73 -15.17
C HIS A 63 1.56 -7.38 -14.10
N GLY A 64 0.32 -7.82 -14.29
CA GLY A 64 -0.82 -7.47 -13.45
C GLY A 64 -0.56 -7.73 -11.97
N PHE A 65 -0.19 -6.69 -11.23
CA PHE A 65 -0.48 -6.64 -9.80
C PHE A 65 -1.97 -6.30 -9.70
N GLN A 66 -2.78 -7.33 -9.95
CA GLN A 66 -4.21 -7.21 -9.87
C GLN A 66 -4.54 -6.89 -8.40
N LEU A 67 -5.08 -5.70 -8.14
CA LEU A 67 -5.64 -5.31 -6.84
C LEU A 67 -6.65 -6.34 -6.29
N SER A 68 -7.04 -7.35 -7.07
CA SER A 68 -7.79 -8.53 -6.60
C SER A 68 -7.06 -9.38 -5.56
N THR A 69 -5.72 -9.35 -5.46
CA THR A 69 -5.02 -10.02 -4.34
C THR A 69 -5.21 -9.28 -3.02
N MET A 70 -5.41 -7.96 -3.04
CA MET A 70 -5.77 -7.18 -1.84
C MET A 70 -7.25 -7.31 -1.47
N VAL A 71 -8.11 -7.79 -2.38
CA VAL A 71 -9.49 -8.20 -2.05
C VAL A 71 -9.51 -9.51 -1.27
N GLY A 72 -8.48 -10.36 -1.38
CA GLY A 72 -8.34 -11.57 -0.55
C GLY A 72 -8.15 -11.29 0.95
N ILE A 73 -7.52 -10.15 1.29
CA ILE A 73 -7.42 -9.70 2.70
C ILE A 73 -8.77 -9.17 3.20
N ARG A 74 -9.64 -8.73 2.29
CA ARG A 74 -11.00 -8.27 2.63
C ARG A 74 -11.89 -9.43 3.09
N THR A 75 -11.65 -10.65 2.62
CA THR A 75 -12.43 -11.83 3.05
C THR A 75 -11.96 -12.40 4.39
N GLN A 76 -10.70 -12.20 4.80
CA GLN A 76 -10.23 -12.58 6.14
C GLN A 76 -10.48 -11.51 7.21
N MET A 77 -10.68 -10.24 6.84
CA MET A 77 -11.01 -9.17 7.80
C MET A 77 -12.48 -8.77 7.88
N LEU A 78 -13.37 -9.35 7.05
CA LEU A 78 -14.82 -9.19 7.18
C LEU A 78 -15.50 -10.34 7.95
N GLY A 79 -14.73 -11.29 8.48
CA GLY A 79 -15.22 -12.37 9.35
C GLY A 79 -15.09 -12.10 10.86
N PHE A 80 -14.75 -10.87 11.27
CA PHE A 80 -14.67 -10.44 12.67
C PHE A 80 -15.49 -9.17 12.93
N TYR A 81 -16.72 -9.15 12.45
CA TYR A 81 -17.80 -8.30 12.94
C TYR A 81 -19.06 -9.13 13.09
#